data_AF-A0A3M3YIE0-F1
#
_entry.id   AF-A0A3M3YIE0-F1
#
_cell.length_a   1.000
_cell.length_b   1.000
_cell.length_c   1.000
_cell.angle_alpha   90.00
_cell.angle_beta   90.00
_cell.angle_gamma   90.00
#
_symmetry.space_group_name_H-M   'P 1'
#
loop_
_entity.id
_entity.type
_entity.pdbx_description
1 polymer ?
#
loop_
_entity_poly.entity_id
_entity_poly.type
_entity_poly.pdbx_seq_one_letter_code
_entity_poly.pdbx_strand_id
1 'polypeptide(L)'
;MSSVTRRRDLYVSLKLIVCIALGIWLGAMAVFLTGLLYYKSLPPAQTQALEQAAAQLSAPPAQKAGKVAEPETEMFRKYEQSLRESEARQAREQVEEQQQRTFSRSKCDFWLQQDRTAPSEKSRASINQFCG
;
A
#
# COMPACT_ATOMS: atom_id res chain seq x y z
N MET A 1 -12.89 27.44 21.52
CA MET A 1 -13.57 26.97 20.29
C MET A 1 -12.85 25.85 19.54
N SER A 2 -11.68 25.37 20.00
CA SER A 2 -10.83 24.41 19.25
C SER A 2 -11.18 22.92 19.46
N SER A 3 -11.94 22.57 20.50
CA SER A 3 -12.32 21.19 20.81
C SER A 3 -13.39 20.63 19.86
N VAL A 4 -14.26 21.50 19.35
CA VAL A 4 -15.35 21.10 18.44
C VAL A 4 -14.79 20.81 17.04
N THR A 5 -13.82 21.59 16.57
CA THR A 5 -13.14 21.36 15.29
C THR A 5 -12.40 20.03 15.29
N ARG A 6 -11.63 19.74 16.35
CA ARG A 6 -10.87 18.48 16.49
C ARG A 6 -11.77 17.23 16.50
N ARG A 7 -12.95 17.27 17.11
CA ARG A 7 -13.90 16.13 17.05
C ARG A 7 -14.48 15.93 15.65
N ARG A 8 -14.77 17.02 14.93
CA ARG A 8 -15.29 16.94 13.56
C ARG A 8 -14.26 16.35 12.61
N ASP A 9 -12.99 16.75 12.71
CA ASP A 9 -11.92 16.20 11.88
C ASP A 9 -11.72 14.69 12.11
N LEU A 10 -11.74 14.24 13.37
CA LEU A 10 -11.67 12.80 13.68
C LEU A 10 -12.87 12.02 13.13
N TYR A 11 -14.06 12.61 13.19
CA TYR A 11 -15.28 11.97 12.67
C TYR A 11 -15.26 11.88 11.13
N VAL A 12 -14.78 12.93 10.45
CA VAL A 12 -14.61 12.93 8.99
C VAL A 12 -13.58 11.89 8.57
N SER A 13 -12.42 11.82 9.23
CA SER A 13 -11.38 10.82 8.95
C SER A 13 -11.87 9.40 9.19
N LEU A 14 -12.60 9.13 10.29
CA LEU A 14 -13.19 7.82 10.55
C LEU A 14 -14.21 7.42 9.48
N LYS A 15 -15.07 8.36 9.06
CA LYS A 15 -16.07 8.11 8.02
C LYS A 15 -15.42 7.82 6.66
N LEU A 16 -14.33 8.49 6.33
CA LEU A 16 -13.54 8.21 5.13
C LEU A 16 -12.88 6.84 5.19
N ILE A 17 -12.24 6.49 6.31
CA ILE A 17 -11.60 5.17 6.50
C ILE A 17 -12.62 4.05 6.35
N VAL A 18 -13.79 4.17 7.00
CA VAL A 18 -14.87 3.17 6.87
C VAL A 18 -15.37 3.08 5.44
N CYS A 19 -15.53 4.21 4.75
CA CYS A 19 -15.98 4.22 3.36
C CYS A 19 -14.98 3.53 2.41
N ILE A 20 -13.68 3.76 2.62
CA ILE A 20 -12.62 3.10 1.85
C ILE A 20 -12.58 1.60 2.16
N ALA A 21 -12.62 1.22 3.44
CA ALA A 21 -12.63 -0.19 3.86
C ALA A 21 -13.82 -0.95 3.29
N LEU A 22 -15.02 -0.36 3.32
CA LEU A 22 -16.22 -0.93 2.70
C LEU A 22 -16.07 -1.05 1.19
N GLY A 23 -15.50 -0.04 0.52
CA GLY A 23 -15.23 -0.08 -0.92
C GLY A 23 -14.28 -1.22 -1.30
N ILE A 24 -13.19 -1.41 -0.56
CA ILE A 24 -12.24 -2.50 -0.80
C ILE A 24 -12.91 -3.86 -0.58
N TRP A 25 -13.68 -3.99 0.51
CA TRP A 25 -14.39 -5.24 0.82
C TRP A 25 -15.43 -5.60 -0.26
N LEU A 26 -16.21 -4.61 -0.72
CA LEU A 26 -17.16 -4.78 -1.82
C LEU A 26 -16.46 -5.11 -3.14
N GLY A 27 -15.34 -4.46 -3.43
CA GLY A 27 -14.53 -4.77 -4.61
C GLY A 27 -14.00 -6.21 -4.59
N ALA A 28 -13.47 -6.65 -3.45
CA ALA A 28 -12.99 -8.02 -3.27
C ALA A 28 -14.11 -9.05 -3.46
N MET A 29 -15.29 -8.81 -2.87
CA MET A 29 -16.46 -9.66 -3.09
C MET A 29 -16.88 -9.70 -4.57
N ALA A 30 -16.90 -8.56 -5.25
CA ALA A 30 -17.28 -8.50 -6.66
C ALA A 30 -16.31 -9.28 -7.56
N VAL A 31 -15.00 -9.13 -7.35
CA VAL A 31 -13.98 -9.89 -8.09
C VAL A 31 -14.11 -11.38 -7.81
N PHE A 32 -14.30 -11.78 -6.55
CA PHE A 32 -14.47 -13.18 -6.17
C PHE A 32 -15.73 -13.80 -6.79
N LEU A 33 -16.88 -13.13 -6.70
CA LEU A 33 -18.12 -13.56 -7.32
C LEU A 33 -17.98 -13.68 -8.84
N THR A 34 -17.35 -12.70 -9.48
CA THR A 34 -17.12 -12.70 -10.94
C THR A 34 -16.22 -13.88 -11.33
N GLY A 35 -15.13 -14.12 -10.61
CA GLY A 35 -14.26 -15.28 -10.83
C GLY A 35 -14.98 -16.61 -10.65
N LEU A 36 -15.81 -16.74 -9.62
CA LEU A 36 -16.64 -17.92 -9.39
C LEU A 36 -17.65 -18.16 -10.51
N LEU A 37 -18.33 -17.10 -10.96
CA LEU A 37 -19.31 -17.17 -12.04
C LEU A 37 -18.64 -17.54 -13.36
N TYR A 38 -17.46 -16.96 -13.61
CA TYR A 38 -16.64 -17.29 -14.77
C TYR A 38 -16.21 -18.75 -14.72
N TYR A 39 -15.67 -19.22 -13.59
CA TYR A 39 -15.28 -20.62 -13.39
C TYR A 39 -16.44 -21.59 -13.59
N LYS A 40 -17.63 -21.25 -13.09
CA LYS A 40 -18.84 -22.09 -13.23
C LYS A 40 -19.44 -22.03 -14.64
N SER A 41 -19.16 -20.98 -15.41
CA SER A 41 -19.59 -20.82 -16.80
C SER A 41 -18.57 -21.39 -17.80
N LEU A 42 -17.38 -21.80 -17.34
CA LEU A 42 -16.40 -22.43 -18.21
C LEU A 42 -16.90 -23.82 -18.66
N PRO A 43 -16.92 -24.09 -19.98
CA PRO A 43 -17.28 -25.41 -20.51
C PRO A 43 -16.33 -26.50 -19.99
N PRO A 44 -16.82 -27.73 -19.72
CA PRO A 44 -16.01 -28.83 -19.18
C PRO A 44 -14.88 -29.30 -20.11
N ALA A 45 -14.85 -28.85 -21.37
CA ALA A 45 -13.74 -29.10 -22.29
C ALA A 45 -12.48 -28.28 -21.94
N GLN A 46 -12.64 -27.06 -21.41
CA GLN A 46 -11.51 -26.19 -21.04
C GLN A 46 -10.90 -26.61 -19.70
N THR A 47 -11.69 -27.18 -18.78
CA THR A 47 -11.18 -27.70 -17.51
C THR A 47 -10.29 -28.92 -17.72
N GLN A 48 -10.57 -29.77 -18.71
CA GLN A 48 -9.71 -30.89 -19.07
C GLN A 48 -8.37 -30.45 -19.65
N ALA A 49 -8.38 -29.43 -20.52
CA ALA A 49 -7.13 -28.85 -21.04
C ALA A 49 -6.31 -28.17 -19.94
N LEU A 50 -6.98 -27.51 -18.99
CA LEU A 50 -6.33 -26.89 -17.84
C LEU A 50 -5.81 -27.93 -16.84
N GLU A 51 -6.51 -29.03 -16.62
CA GLU A 51 -6.04 -30.16 -15.80
C GLU A 51 -4.86 -30.87 -16.46
N GLN A 52 -4.86 -31.04 -17.79
CA GLN A 52 -3.71 -31.59 -18.51
C GLN A 52 -2.51 -30.64 -18.46
N ALA A 53 -2.73 -29.33 -18.55
CA ALA A 53 -1.67 -28.33 -18.37
C ALA A 53 -1.15 -28.31 -16.93
N ALA A 54 -2.04 -28.35 -15.93
CA ALA A 54 -1.69 -28.42 -14.53
C ALA A 54 -0.96 -29.74 -14.18
N ALA A 55 -1.37 -30.86 -14.76
CA ALA A 55 -0.71 -32.15 -14.63
C ALA A 55 0.69 -32.13 -15.26
N GLN A 56 0.87 -31.44 -16.40
CA GLN A 56 2.19 -31.24 -17.01
C GLN A 56 3.08 -30.28 -16.20
N LEU A 57 2.50 -29.33 -15.48
CA LEU A 57 3.21 -28.44 -14.55
C LEU A 57 3.55 -29.13 -13.23
N SER A 58 2.72 -30.08 -12.76
CA SER A 58 2.96 -30.85 -11.54
C SER A 58 3.81 -32.10 -11.75
N ALA A 59 3.96 -32.56 -12.99
CA ALA A 59 4.85 -33.66 -13.33
C ALA A 59 6.32 -33.17 -13.26
N PRO A 60 7.19 -33.81 -12.44
CA PRO A 60 8.59 -33.42 -12.35
C PRO A 60 9.26 -33.49 -13.74
N PRO A 61 10.11 -32.49 -14.09
CA PRO A 61 10.60 -32.30 -15.45
C PRO A 61 11.72 -33.32 -15.76
N ALA A 62 11.36 -34.56 -16.05
CA ALA A 62 12.33 -35.57 -16.45
C ALA A 62 12.51 -35.66 -17.98
N GLN A 63 11.71 -34.96 -18.79
CA GLN A 63 11.78 -35.08 -20.25
C GLN A 63 11.52 -33.76 -20.95
N LYS A 64 12.51 -32.87 -20.93
CA LYS A 64 12.84 -31.91 -22.01
C LYS A 64 14.18 -31.25 -21.67
N ALA A 65 15.21 -32.08 -21.56
CA ALA A 65 16.59 -31.62 -21.58
C ALA A 65 16.86 -31.02 -22.97
N GLY A 66 16.85 -29.70 -23.07
CA GLY A 66 16.99 -29.02 -24.35
C GLY A 66 16.88 -27.51 -24.31
N LYS A 67 17.74 -26.85 -23.52
CA LYS A 67 18.27 -25.51 -23.79
C LYS A 67 17.51 -24.21 -23.42
N VAL A 68 16.34 -24.21 -22.78
CA VAL A 68 15.65 -22.93 -22.45
C VAL A 68 14.92 -22.96 -21.09
N ALA A 69 15.64 -23.14 -19.98
CA ALA A 69 15.03 -23.12 -18.63
C ALA A 69 15.78 -22.23 -17.61
N GLU A 70 16.73 -21.40 -18.08
CA GLU A 70 17.35 -20.36 -17.26
C GLU A 70 16.65 -18.99 -17.30
N PRO A 71 16.10 -18.48 -18.43
CA PRO A 71 15.62 -17.09 -18.45
C PRO A 71 14.33 -16.89 -17.64
N GLU A 72 13.51 -17.93 -17.48
CA GLU A 72 12.28 -17.84 -16.69
C GLU A 72 12.57 -17.72 -15.18
N THR A 73 13.52 -18.51 -14.67
CA THR A 73 13.89 -18.52 -13.25
C THR A 73 14.64 -17.24 -12.85
N GLU A 74 15.43 -16.65 -13.76
CA GLU A 74 16.05 -15.34 -13.54
C GLU A 74 15.02 -14.21 -13.43
N MET A 75 13.98 -14.21 -14.26
CA MET A 75 12.94 -13.18 -14.24
C MET A 75 12.08 -13.27 -12.96
N PHE A 76 11.76 -14.48 -12.51
CA PHE A 76 11.10 -14.69 -11.22
C PHE A 76 11.97 -14.21 -10.05
N ARG A 77 13.27 -14.54 -10.04
CA ARG A 77 14.19 -14.05 -9.00
C ARG A 77 14.32 -12.53 -8.97
N LYS A 78 14.41 -11.89 -10.12
CA LYS A 78 14.44 -10.42 -10.20
C LYS A 78 13.14 -9.83 -9.66
N TYR A 79 11.99 -10.42 -9.96
CA TYR A 79 10.71 -9.97 -9.43
C TYR A 79 10.64 -10.08 -7.90
N GLU A 80 11.02 -11.22 -7.33
CA GLU A 80 11.08 -11.39 -5.86
C GLU A 80 12.05 -10.40 -5.21
N GLN A 81 13.20 -10.16 -5.85
CA GLN A 81 14.18 -9.19 -5.38
C GLN A 81 13.62 -7.76 -5.44
N SER A 82 12.91 -7.39 -6.51
CA SER A 82 12.23 -6.10 -6.64
C SER A 82 11.11 -5.92 -5.60
N LEU A 83 10.37 -6.99 -5.27
CA LEU A 83 9.35 -6.97 -4.21
C LEU A 83 9.96 -6.69 -2.83
N ARG A 84 11.04 -7.40 -2.47
CA ARG A 84 11.72 -7.14 -1.21
C ARG A 84 12.35 -5.75 -1.15
N GLU A 85 12.86 -5.26 -2.28
CA GLU A 85 13.43 -3.92 -2.36
C GLU A 85 12.36 -2.83 -2.24
N SER A 86 11.19 -3.01 -2.86
CA SER A 86 10.08 -2.05 -2.77
C SER A 86 9.52 -1.98 -1.35
N GLU A 87 9.32 -3.10 -0.67
CA GLU A 87 8.92 -3.14 0.74
C GLU A 87 9.95 -2.44 1.65
N ALA A 88 11.24 -2.70 1.43
CA ALA A 88 12.31 -2.07 2.20
C ALA A 88 12.39 -0.55 1.97
N ARG A 89 12.17 -0.08 0.74
CA ARG A 89 12.10 1.37 0.41
C ARG A 89 10.89 2.01 1.08
N GLN A 90 9.72 1.38 0.99
CA GLN A 90 8.49 1.90 1.59
C GLN A 90 8.59 1.98 3.12
N ALA A 91 9.24 1.00 3.77
CA ALA A 91 9.49 1.05 5.21
C ALA A 91 10.44 2.21 5.60
N ARG A 92 11.48 2.47 4.81
CA ARG A 92 12.41 3.59 5.04
C ARG A 92 11.73 4.94 4.85
N GLU A 93 11.00 5.11 3.75
CA GLU A 93 10.26 6.35 3.46
C GLU A 93 9.25 6.65 4.57
N GLN A 94 8.51 5.65 5.07
CA GLN A 94 7.59 5.85 6.19
C GLN A 94 8.30 6.26 7.48
N VAL A 95 9.48 5.70 7.78
CA VAL A 95 10.27 6.07 8.97
C VAL A 95 10.84 7.48 8.83
N GLU A 96 11.33 7.85 7.65
CA GLU A 96 11.83 9.19 7.35
C GLU A 96 10.71 10.24 7.43
N GLU A 97 9.55 9.96 6.85
CA GLU A 97 8.37 10.81 6.96
C GLU A 97 7.91 10.94 8.43
N GLN A 98 7.87 9.85 9.19
CA GLN A 98 7.52 9.91 10.62
C GLN A 98 8.51 10.73 11.43
N GLN A 99 9.83 10.58 11.19
CA GLN A 99 10.84 11.40 11.85
C GLN A 99 10.70 12.87 11.47
N GLN A 100 10.52 13.17 10.17
CA GLN A 100 10.36 14.54 9.69
C GLN A 100 9.10 15.19 10.27
N ARG A 101 7.98 14.46 10.33
CA ARG A 101 6.74 14.90 10.98
C ARG A 101 6.90 15.14 12.48
N THR A 102 7.66 14.26 13.15
CA THR A 102 7.93 14.41 14.60
C THR A 102 8.81 15.64 14.87
N PHE A 103 9.82 15.86 14.02
CA PHE A 103 10.71 17.01 14.12
C PHE A 103 10.05 18.33 13.73
N SER A 104 9.21 18.35 12.68
CA SER A 104 8.45 19.55 12.32
C SER A 104 7.45 19.91 13.41
N ARG A 105 6.82 18.91 14.05
CA ARG A 105 5.90 19.12 15.18
C ARG A 105 6.58 19.74 16.39
N SER A 106 7.73 19.25 16.82
CA SER A 106 8.46 19.84 17.96
C SER A 106 8.96 21.26 17.66
N LYS A 107 9.35 21.55 16.42
CA LYS A 107 9.67 22.91 15.97
C LYS A 107 8.45 23.84 15.98
N CYS A 108 7.30 23.34 15.51
CA CYS A 108 6.04 24.07 15.57
C CYS A 108 5.71 24.48 17.01
N ASP A 109 5.80 23.55 17.96
CA ASP A 109 5.54 23.82 19.38
C ASP A 109 6.50 24.88 19.96
N PHE A 110 7.79 24.82 19.60
CA PHE A 110 8.78 25.82 20.00
C PHE A 110 8.43 27.23 19.49
N TRP A 111 8.16 27.37 18.19
CA TRP A 111 7.84 28.67 17.61
C TRP A 111 6.49 29.21 18.11
N LEU A 112 5.52 28.33 18.35
CA LEU A 112 4.25 28.71 18.96
C LEU A 112 4.44 29.22 20.40
N GLN A 113 5.37 28.64 21.16
CA GLN A 113 5.70 29.10 22.50
C GLN A 113 6.45 30.44 22.47
N GLN A 114 7.35 30.64 21.50
CA GLN A 114 8.08 31.89 21.32
C GLN A 114 7.17 33.05 20.87
N ASP A 115 6.20 32.80 19.98
CA ASP A 115 5.22 33.80 19.55
C ASP A 115 4.36 34.31 20.72
N ARG A 116 4.05 33.44 21.69
CA ARG A 116 3.27 33.81 22.89
C ARG A 116 4.04 34.69 23.86
N THR A 117 5.37 34.61 23.92
CA THR A 117 6.19 35.35 24.88
C THR A 117 6.73 36.66 24.29
N ALA A 118 6.94 36.72 22.97
CA ALA A 118 7.30 37.94 22.24
C ALA A 118 6.87 37.85 20.77
N PRO A 119 5.78 38.52 20.36
CA PRO A 119 5.28 38.48 18.98
C PRO A 119 6.33 39.05 18.03
N SER A 120 6.79 38.24 17.07
CA SER A 120 7.76 38.68 16.06
C SER A 120 7.44 38.08 14.70
N GLU A 121 7.65 38.86 13.64
CA GLU A 121 7.38 38.44 12.26
C GLU A 121 8.14 37.17 11.86
N LYS A 122 9.35 36.96 12.42
CA LYS A 122 10.16 35.76 12.21
C LYS A 122 9.52 34.49 12.79
N SER A 123 8.83 34.61 13.93
CA SER A 123 8.15 33.48 14.57
C SER A 123 6.95 33.04 13.72
N ARG A 124 6.15 34.00 13.23
CA ARG A 124 4.98 33.73 12.38
C ARG A 124 5.34 33.06 11.06
N ALA A 125 6.44 33.49 10.43
CA ALA A 125 6.96 32.83 9.23
C ALA A 125 7.37 31.37 9.49
N SER A 126 8.00 31.10 10.64
CA SER A 126 8.43 29.75 11.02
C SER A 126 7.25 28.84 11.38
N ILE A 127 6.21 29.38 12.02
CA ILE A 127 4.95 28.66 12.28
C ILE A 127 4.31 28.23 10.96
N ASN A 128 4.18 29.12 9.97
CA ASN A 128 3.60 28.78 8.66
C ASN A 128 4.40 27.69 7.92
N GLN A 129 5.72 27.64 8.11
CA GLN A 129 6.59 26.64 7.47
C GLN A 129 6.55 25.27 8.17
N PHE A 130 6.47 25.23 9.51
CA PHE A 130 6.61 23.98 10.29
C PHE A 130 5.29 23.41 10.84
N CYS A 131 4.22 24.22 10.93
CA CYS A 131 2.92 23.81 11.46
C CYS A 131 1.85 23.51 10.38
N GLY A 132 2.20 23.60 9.09
CA GLY A 132 1.33 23.35 7.93
C GLY A 132 1.36 21.92 7.41
#